data_AF-A0A3B9TTX9-F1
#
_entry.id   AF-A0A3B9TTX9-F1
#
_cell.length_a   1.000
_cell.length_b   1.000
_cell.length_c   1.000
_cell.angle_alpha   90.00
_cell.angle_beta   90.00
_cell.angle_gamma   90.00
#
_symmetry.space_group_name_H-M   'P 1'
#
loop_
_entity.id
_entity.type
_entity.pdbx_description
1 polymer ?
#
loop_
_entity_poly.entity_id
_entity_poly.type
_entity_poly.pdbx_seq_one_letter_code
_entity_poly.pdbx_strand_id
1 'polypeptide(L)'
;MHLAQHIETHIHTGDAADTVTLDYEARFLRRKRLVSDGGEPFLVELAETQSLNQGEGFRLDDGRIIAVMAAAEPLLAVRHGNLARIAWHVGNR
;
A
#
# COMPACT_ATOMS: atom_id res chain seq x y z
N MET A 1 12.57 -5.33 -16.72
CA MET A 1 12.02 -4.62 -15.55
C MET A 1 10.53 -4.55 -15.79
N HIS A 2 9.72 -5.16 -14.91
CA HIS A 2 8.28 -5.33 -15.13
C HIS A 2 7.51 -4.03 -14.88
N LEU A 3 6.41 -3.86 -15.61
CA LEU A 3 5.47 -2.76 -15.46
C LEU A 3 4.21 -3.21 -14.73
N ALA A 4 3.70 -2.39 -13.81
CA ALA A 4 2.41 -2.55 -13.17
C ALA A 4 1.53 -1.33 -13.43
N GLN A 5 0.40 -1.55 -14.11
CA GLN A 5 -0.60 -0.51 -14.40
C GLN A 5 -1.93 -0.75 -13.69
N HIS A 6 -2.08 -1.94 -13.09
CA HIS A 6 -3.31 -2.40 -12.45
C HIS A 6 -3.05 -2.79 -11.00
N ILE A 7 -4.03 -2.44 -10.15
CA ILE A 7 -4.10 -2.88 -8.77
C ILE A 7 -5.10 -4.02 -8.70
N GLU A 8 -4.73 -5.05 -7.96
CA GLU A 8 -5.61 -6.14 -7.58
C GLU A 8 -6.01 -5.99 -6.12
N THR A 9 -7.25 -6.34 -5.81
CA THR A 9 -7.80 -6.28 -4.45
C THR A 9 -7.91 -7.68 -3.87
N HIS A 10 -8.08 -7.79 -2.55
CA HIS A 10 -8.24 -9.06 -1.85
C HIS A 10 -7.05 -10.01 -2.04
N ILE A 11 -5.85 -9.45 -2.08
CA ILE A 11 -4.61 -10.21 -2.21
C ILE A 11 -4.14 -10.67 -0.84
N HIS A 12 -4.07 -11.98 -0.67
CA HIS A 12 -3.41 -12.60 0.47
C HIS A 12 -1.91 -12.78 0.15
N THR A 13 -1.05 -12.44 1.11
CA THR A 13 0.42 -12.51 0.92
C THR A 13 0.92 -13.91 0.59
N GLY A 14 0.24 -14.95 1.06
CA GLY A 14 0.59 -16.34 0.76
C GLY A 14 0.33 -16.77 -0.69
N ASP A 15 -0.50 -16.02 -1.43
CA ASP A 15 -0.85 -16.30 -2.83
C ASP A 15 -0.10 -15.39 -3.81
N ALA A 16 0.63 -14.39 -3.31
CA ALA A 16 1.41 -13.44 -4.10
C ALA A 16 2.80 -13.99 -4.42
N ALA A 17 3.39 -13.51 -5.52
CA ALA A 17 4.74 -13.92 -5.92
C ALA A 17 5.82 -13.31 -5.03
N ASP A 18 5.57 -12.10 -4.52
CA ASP A 18 6.43 -11.37 -3.57
C ASP A 18 5.59 -10.28 -2.87
N THR A 19 6.20 -9.52 -1.97
CA THR A 19 5.60 -8.36 -1.30
C THR A 19 6.38 -7.07 -1.56
N VAL A 20 5.75 -5.94 -1.28
CA VAL A 20 6.41 -4.64 -1.18
C VAL A 20 5.90 -3.92 0.06
N THR A 21 6.81 -3.66 1.00
CA THR A 21 6.48 -2.99 2.26
C THR A 21 6.61 -1.48 2.12
N LEU A 22 5.50 -0.75 2.32
CA LEU A 22 5.40 0.70 2.10
C LEU A 22 4.78 1.39 3.32
N ASP A 23 5.36 2.50 3.74
CA ASP A 23 4.73 3.42 4.71
C ASP A 23 3.50 4.12 4.12
N TYR A 24 2.74 4.83 4.94
CA TYR A 24 1.50 5.49 4.52
C TYR A 24 1.70 6.44 3.33
N GLU A 25 2.74 7.28 3.35
CA GLU A 25 3.00 8.25 2.27
C GLU A 25 3.41 7.55 0.98
N ALA A 26 4.24 6.52 1.07
CA ALA A 26 4.71 5.74 -0.06
C ALA A 26 3.61 4.91 -0.71
N ARG A 27 2.48 4.66 -0.04
CA ARG A 27 1.27 4.02 -0.60
C ARG A 27 0.39 4.98 -1.39
N PHE A 28 0.66 6.29 -1.36
CA PHE A 28 -0.04 7.28 -2.18
C PHE A 28 0.80 7.61 -3.42
N LEU A 29 0.54 6.89 -4.53
CA LEU A 29 1.35 7.07 -5.74
C LEU A 29 0.55 6.90 -7.03
N ARG A 30 1.10 7.48 -8.10
CA ARG A 30 0.69 7.24 -9.49
C ARG A 30 1.81 6.57 -10.28
N ARG A 31 3.02 7.13 -10.18
CA ARG A 31 4.21 6.66 -10.91
C ARG A 31 5.39 6.58 -9.97
N LYS A 32 5.98 5.40 -9.84
CA LYS A 32 7.16 5.19 -8.98
C LYS A 32 7.88 3.92 -9.40
N ARG A 33 9.21 3.96 -9.43
CA ARG A 33 10.00 2.72 -9.44
C ARG A 33 10.06 2.19 -8.01
N LEU A 34 9.65 0.96 -7.81
CA LEU A 34 9.70 0.25 -6.55
C LEU A 34 10.66 -0.93 -6.65
N VAL A 35 11.02 -1.47 -5.49
CA VAL A 35 11.77 -2.72 -5.35
C VAL A 35 10.96 -3.55 -4.37
N SER A 36 10.65 -4.79 -4.75
CA SER A 36 9.96 -5.73 -3.86
C SER A 36 10.84 -6.06 -2.66
N ASP A 37 10.24 -6.63 -1.62
CA ASP A 37 10.95 -7.06 -0.41
C ASP A 37 11.96 -8.20 -0.73
N GLY A 38 11.69 -9.00 -1.79
CA GLY A 38 12.64 -9.96 -2.37
C GLY A 38 13.72 -9.35 -3.28
N GLY A 39 13.72 -8.04 -3.50
CA GLY A 39 14.75 -7.32 -4.26
C GLY A 39 14.49 -7.15 -5.76
N GLU A 40 13.30 -7.53 -6.26
CA GLU A 40 12.93 -7.38 -7.67
C GLU A 40 12.50 -5.93 -7.98
N PRO A 41 13.18 -5.21 -8.88
CA PRO A 41 12.75 -3.87 -9.27
C PRO A 41 11.61 -3.91 -10.30
N PHE A 42 10.58 -3.09 -10.08
CA PHE A 42 9.46 -2.92 -11.01
C PHE A 42 9.00 -1.46 -11.07
N LEU A 43 8.30 -1.10 -12.15
CA LEU A 43 7.76 0.23 -12.38
C LEU A 43 6.25 0.22 -12.16
N VAL A 44 5.75 1.12 -11.32
CA VAL A 44 4.32 1.40 -11.20
C VAL A 44 3.97 2.58 -12.08
N GLU A 45 2.95 2.43 -12.93
CA GLU A 45 2.35 3.50 -13.74
C GLU A 45 0.83 3.37 -13.77
N LEU A 46 0.16 3.95 -12.78
CA LEU A 46 -1.28 3.97 -12.66
C LEU A 46 -1.89 5.12 -13.50
N ALA A 47 -3.14 4.95 -13.92
CA ALA A 47 -3.88 5.96 -14.66
C ALA A 47 -3.95 7.30 -13.90
N GLU A 48 -4.25 7.22 -12.59
CA GLU A 48 -4.34 8.32 -11.64
C GLU A 48 -3.63 7.99 -10.33
N THR A 49 -3.46 8.99 -9.46
CA THR A 49 -2.89 8.79 -8.13
C THR A 49 -3.85 7.98 -7.27
N GLN A 50 -3.37 6.89 -6.68
CA GLN A 50 -4.17 6.02 -5.83
C GLN A 50 -3.54 5.90 -4.45
N SER A 51 -4.41 5.69 -3.45
CA SER A 51 -4.01 5.34 -2.08
C SER A 51 -4.15 3.85 -1.90
N LEU A 52 -3.02 3.17 -1.67
CA LEU A 52 -2.98 1.72 -1.53
C LEU A 52 -3.14 1.29 -0.08
N ASN A 53 -3.81 0.16 0.10
CA ASN A 53 -4.03 -0.49 1.37
C ASN A 53 -3.33 -1.85 1.41
N GLN A 54 -3.13 -2.33 2.63
CA GLN A 54 -2.76 -3.72 2.83
C GLN A 54 -3.91 -4.63 2.35
N GLY A 55 -3.57 -5.71 1.64
CA GLY A 55 -4.54 -6.57 0.97
C GLY A 55 -4.81 -6.17 -0.49
N GLU A 56 -4.10 -5.17 -1.00
CA GLU A 56 -4.03 -4.87 -2.44
C GLU A 56 -2.66 -5.31 -2.99
N GLY A 57 -2.50 -5.35 -4.31
CA GLY A 57 -1.25 -5.74 -4.95
C GLY A 57 -1.09 -5.17 -6.35
N PHE A 58 0.14 -5.08 -6.81
CA PHE A 58 0.48 -4.67 -8.16
C PHE A 58 0.50 -5.89 -9.08
N ARG A 59 -0.37 -5.92 -10.10
CA ARG A 59 -0.26 -6.92 -11.17
C ARG A 59 0.83 -6.49 -12.14
N LEU A 60 1.87 -7.31 -12.27
CA LEU A 60 2.94 -7.16 -13.23
C LEU A 60 2.46 -7.57 -14.64
N ASP A 61 3.15 -7.08 -15.66
CA ASP A 61 2.89 -7.39 -17.08
C ASP A 61 3.03 -8.89 -17.44
N ASP A 62 3.71 -9.69 -16.62
CA ASP A 62 3.83 -11.14 -16.75
C ASP A 62 2.73 -11.93 -15.99
N GLY A 63 1.81 -11.21 -15.34
CA GLY A 63 0.66 -11.76 -14.63
C GLY A 63 0.88 -12.04 -13.15
N ARG A 64 2.13 -12.00 -12.64
CA ARG A 64 2.42 -12.13 -11.21
C ARG A 64 1.88 -10.93 -10.43
N ILE A 65 1.70 -11.12 -9.12
CA ILE A 65 1.23 -10.09 -8.21
C ILE A 65 2.29 -9.86 -7.13
N ILE A 66 2.64 -8.58 -6.91
CA ILE A 66 3.43 -8.12 -5.77
C ILE A 66 2.47 -7.52 -4.76
N ALA A 67 2.26 -8.17 -3.61
CA ALA A 67 1.30 -7.72 -2.60
C ALA A 67 1.84 -6.51 -1.81
N VAL A 68 0.97 -5.55 -1.52
CA VAL A 68 1.30 -4.39 -0.70
C VAL A 68 1.19 -4.75 0.78
N MET A 69 2.28 -4.50 1.51
CA MET A 69 2.34 -4.60 2.96
C MET A 69 2.43 -3.22 3.58
N ALA A 70 1.61 -2.94 4.59
CA ALA A 70 1.77 -1.73 5.37
C ALA A 70 3.03 -1.85 6.24
N ALA A 71 3.94 -0.89 6.13
CA ALA A 71 5.10 -0.83 7.01
C ALA A 71 4.67 -0.69 8.48
N ALA A 72 5.48 -1.25 9.38
CA ALA A 72 5.32 -0.99 10.81
C ALA A 72 5.70 0.47 11.10
N GLU A 73 4.74 1.25 11.59
CA GLU A 73 4.90 2.67 11.86
C GLU A 73 4.56 2.99 13.33
N PRO A 74 5.21 3.98 13.96
CA PRO A 74 4.84 4.42 15.30
C PRO A 74 3.47 5.10 15.27
N LEU A 75 2.45 4.45 15.85
CA LEU A 75 1.08 4.95 15.90
C LEU A 75 0.63 5.24 17.34
N LEU A 76 -0.36 6.13 17.45
CA LEU A 76 -1.05 6.38 18.71
C LEU A 76 -2.34 5.56 18.79
N ALA A 77 -2.40 4.65 19.76
CA ALA A 77 -3.64 3.94 20.09
C ALA A 77 -4.50 4.79 21.05
N VAL A 78 -5.41 5.58 20.50
CA VAL A 78 -6.29 6.45 21.28
C VAL A 78 -7.48 5.69 21.84
N ARG A 79 -7.69 5.76 23.16
CA ARG A 79 -8.81 5.13 23.88
C ARG A 79 -9.56 6.18 24.69
N HIS A 80 -10.88 6.29 24.49
CA HIS A 80 -11.71 7.23 25.23
C HIS A 80 -13.19 6.79 25.21
N GLY A 81 -13.95 7.08 26.27
CA GLY A 81 -15.38 6.72 26.34
C GLY A 81 -16.27 7.48 25.35
N ASN A 82 -15.76 8.60 24.81
CA ASN A 82 -16.40 9.36 23.75
C ASN A 82 -15.39 9.61 22.62
N LEU A 83 -15.27 8.66 21.68
CA LEU A 83 -14.36 8.75 20.55
C LEU A 83 -14.76 9.86 19.56
N ALA A 84 -16.05 10.17 19.43
CA ALA A 84 -16.52 11.21 18.51
C ALA A 84 -15.95 12.59 18.87
N ARG A 85 -15.92 12.95 20.17
CA ARG A 85 -15.30 14.19 20.64
C ARG A 85 -13.80 14.23 20.35
N ILE A 86 -13.10 13.10 20.54
CA ILE A 86 -11.66 13.04 20.27
C ILE A 86 -11.39 13.18 18.78
N ALA A 87 -12.14 12.48 17.92
CA ALA A 87 -12.03 12.58 16.48
C ALA A 87 -12.24 14.03 15.99
N TRP A 88 -13.21 14.76 16.55
CA TRP A 88 -13.40 16.18 16.25
C TRP A 88 -12.16 17.01 16.61
N HIS A 89 -11.58 16.84 17.80
CA HIS A 89 -10.39 17.57 18.20
C HIS A 89 -9.15 17.24 17.36
N VAL A 90 -9.03 16.01 16.85
CA VAL A 90 -7.94 15.60 15.95
C VAL A 90 -8.14 16.20 14.56
N GLY A 91 -9.35 16.13 14.02
CA GLY A 91 -9.67 16.65 12.68
C GLY A 91 -9.70 18.17 12.59
N ASN A 92 -9.93 18.88 13.70
CA ASN A 92 -9.89 20.35 13.77
C ASN A 92 -8.47 20.93 14.00
N ARG A 93 -7.43 20.13 13.77
CA ARG A 93 -6.04 20.57 13.85
C ARG A 93 -5.47 20.88 12.48
#